data_AF-M1ZX31-F1
#
_entry.id   AF-M1ZX31-F1
#
_cell.length_a   1.000
_cell.length_b   1.000
_cell.length_c   1.000
_cell.angle_alpha   90.00
_cell.angle_beta   90.00
_cell.angle_gamma   90.00
#
_symmetry.space_group_name_H-M   'P 1'
#
loop_
_entity.id
_entity.type
_entity.pdbx_description
1 polymer ?
#
loop_
_entity_poly.entity_id
_entity_poly.type
_entity_poly.pdbx_seq_one_letter_code
_entity_poly.pdbx_strand_id
1 'polypeptide(L)'
;KVDDLTVEFKLPTVQMPFMNSLGQVSPIPKHVFEGEKDIKKSAKNEKPIGSGAFKFRESKKGESITLERFDNYVGGKPHLDTITYRIIADPNSSKVALENGEVSANYIDISGISKFEKNEKLKVVAYDEGMVDNLVLNCKAKGLDKKEVRQAIAYALNKDDLIKAAYESEKYAPKAYSPLPKNALYYTEDVTKYDLNKDKA
;
A
#
# COMPACT_ATOMS: atom_id res chain seq x y z
N LYS A 1 -16.11 25.38 12.49
CA LYS A 1 -16.54 25.92 11.18
C LYS A 1 -16.31 27.42 11.23
N VAL A 2 -15.53 27.98 10.31
CA VAL A 2 -15.36 29.43 10.17
C VAL A 2 -16.39 29.96 9.17
N ASP A 3 -16.47 29.31 8.00
CA ASP A 3 -17.52 29.51 6.98
C ASP A 3 -17.81 28.19 6.24
N ASP A 4 -18.52 28.24 5.10
CA ASP A 4 -18.90 27.06 4.31
C ASP A 4 -17.72 26.32 3.65
N LEU A 5 -16.60 27.01 3.38
CA LEU A 5 -15.40 26.45 2.74
C LEU A 5 -14.17 26.47 3.66
N THR A 6 -14.29 27.03 4.87
CA THR A 6 -13.18 27.19 5.82
C THR A 6 -13.38 26.39 7.11
N VAL A 7 -12.42 25.50 7.38
CA VAL A 7 -12.33 24.69 8.61
C VAL A 7 -11.10 25.10 9.41
N GLU A 8 -11.27 25.28 10.72
CA GLU A 8 -10.20 25.61 11.66
C GLU A 8 -9.98 24.44 12.63
N PHE A 9 -8.73 24.02 12.79
CA PHE A 9 -8.30 23.04 13.79
C PHE A 9 -7.44 23.75 14.85
N LYS A 10 -7.86 23.73 16.11
CA LYS A 10 -7.08 24.25 17.25
C LYS A 10 -6.52 23.09 18.05
N LEU A 11 -5.21 22.87 17.93
CA LEU A 11 -4.52 21.79 18.64
C LEU A 11 -4.18 22.23 20.07
N PRO A 12 -4.28 21.33 21.07
CA PRO A 12 -3.94 21.66 22.45
C PRO A 12 -2.44 21.92 22.65
N THR A 13 -1.61 21.33 21.79
CA THR A 13 -0.15 21.49 21.76
C THR A 13 0.35 21.39 20.32
N VAL A 14 1.58 21.80 20.06
CA VAL A 14 2.22 21.60 18.75
C VAL A 14 2.30 20.10 18.45
N GLN A 15 1.74 19.69 17.31
CA GLN A 15 1.82 18.32 16.81
C GLN A 15 2.38 18.33 15.37
N MET A 16 3.67 18.11 15.23
CA MET A 16 4.36 18.09 13.93
C MET A 16 3.71 17.17 12.87
N PRO A 17 3.27 15.92 13.19
CA PRO A 17 2.67 15.05 12.19
C PRO A 17 1.22 15.40 11.83
N PHE A 18 0.61 16.44 12.43
CA PHE A 18 -0.81 16.74 12.24
C PHE A 18 -1.19 16.92 10.77
N MET A 19 -0.34 17.60 9.99
CA MET A 19 -0.58 17.80 8.55
C MET A 19 -0.61 16.47 7.78
N ASN A 20 0.26 15.52 8.13
CA ASN A 20 0.24 14.19 7.52
C ASN A 20 -1.02 13.42 7.92
N SER A 21 -1.39 13.47 9.21
CA SER A 21 -2.64 12.84 9.69
C SER A 21 -3.87 13.41 9.01
N LEU A 22 -3.92 14.73 8.80
CA LEU A 22 -5.02 15.38 8.11
C LEU A 22 -5.13 14.93 6.64
N GLY A 23 -4.00 14.76 5.95
CA GLY A 23 -3.95 14.25 4.59
C GLY A 23 -4.47 12.81 4.43
N GLN A 24 -4.51 12.03 5.52
CA GLN A 24 -5.06 10.66 5.51
C GLN A 24 -6.56 10.61 5.80
N VAL A 25 -7.18 11.72 6.17
CA VAL A 25 -8.61 11.79 6.45
C VAL A 25 -9.35 12.25 5.20
N SER A 26 -10.18 11.37 4.64
CA SER A 26 -11.11 11.72 3.57
C SER A 26 -12.44 12.23 4.17
N PRO A 27 -12.92 13.43 3.77
CA PRO A 27 -14.23 13.92 4.20
C PRO A 27 -15.36 12.98 3.77
N ILE A 28 -16.38 12.82 4.62
CA ILE A 28 -17.60 12.07 4.32
C ILE A 28 -18.82 13.02 4.29
N PRO A 29 -19.84 12.73 3.46
CA PRO A 29 -20.99 13.62 3.30
C PRO A 29 -21.88 13.64 4.54
N LYS A 30 -21.94 14.79 5.22
CA LYS A 30 -22.78 15.00 6.42
C LYS A 30 -24.24 14.61 6.16
N HIS A 31 -24.83 15.04 5.05
CA HIS A 31 -26.24 14.78 4.72
C HIS A 31 -26.56 13.28 4.55
N VAL A 32 -25.56 12.43 4.34
CA VAL A 32 -25.73 10.97 4.27
C VAL A 32 -25.64 10.35 5.65
N PHE A 33 -24.65 10.74 6.46
CA PHE A 33 -24.33 10.06 7.72
C PHE A 33 -24.84 10.74 8.99
N GLU A 34 -25.47 11.91 8.91
CA GLU A 34 -26.10 12.56 10.05
C GLU A 34 -27.15 11.63 10.69
N GLY A 35 -27.06 11.43 12.01
CA GLY A 35 -27.94 10.55 12.77
C GLY A 35 -27.53 9.06 12.80
N GLU A 36 -26.50 8.64 12.04
CA GLU A 36 -25.99 7.27 12.12
C GLU A 36 -25.24 7.04 13.44
N LYS A 37 -25.68 6.05 14.23
CA LYS A 37 -25.04 5.72 15.52
C LYS A 37 -23.67 5.04 15.35
N ASP A 38 -23.53 4.23 14.30
CA ASP A 38 -22.29 3.53 13.96
C ASP A 38 -22.08 3.64 12.45
N ILE A 39 -21.36 4.67 12.02
CA ILE A 39 -21.06 4.94 10.61
C ILE A 39 -20.40 3.72 9.95
N LYS A 40 -19.56 2.97 10.68
CA LYS A 40 -18.84 1.81 10.14
C LYS A 40 -19.78 0.66 9.74
N LYS A 41 -20.91 0.51 10.43
CA LYS A 41 -21.91 -0.54 10.16
C LYS A 41 -23.14 -0.06 9.39
N SER A 42 -23.18 1.21 9.01
CA SER A 42 -24.32 1.76 8.28
C SER A 42 -24.53 1.05 6.94
N ALA A 43 -25.76 0.66 6.64
CA ALA A 43 -26.13 0.11 5.32
C ALA A 43 -25.90 1.13 4.18
N LYS A 44 -25.78 2.43 4.50
CA LYS A 44 -25.44 3.49 3.53
C LYS A 44 -24.06 3.28 2.89
N ASN A 45 -23.18 2.50 3.52
CA ASN A 45 -21.89 2.13 2.94
C ASN A 45 -21.99 1.15 1.75
N GLU A 46 -23.12 0.46 1.57
CA GLU A 46 -23.32 -0.45 0.43
C GLU A 46 -23.47 0.29 -0.91
N LYS A 47 -23.85 1.57 -0.87
CA LYS A 47 -23.96 2.47 -2.02
C LYS A 47 -23.22 3.78 -1.72
N PRO A 48 -21.88 3.76 -1.68
CA PRO A 48 -21.09 4.87 -1.16
C PRO A 48 -21.27 6.12 -2.02
N ILE A 49 -21.49 7.25 -1.35
CA ILE A 49 -21.52 8.59 -1.94
C ILE A 49 -20.22 9.29 -1.57
N GLY A 50 -19.41 9.63 -2.57
CA GLY A 50 -18.11 10.26 -2.40
C GLY A 50 -17.92 11.47 -3.32
N SER A 51 -16.71 12.05 -3.26
CA SER A 51 -16.29 13.22 -4.06
C SER A 51 -15.20 12.88 -5.08
N GLY A 52 -14.94 11.59 -5.31
CA GLY A 52 -13.88 11.12 -6.20
C GLY A 52 -14.24 11.20 -7.69
N ALA A 53 -13.26 10.84 -8.52
CA ALA A 53 -13.38 10.83 -9.98
C ALA A 53 -14.41 9.83 -10.54
N PHE A 54 -14.74 8.77 -9.79
CA PHE A 54 -15.70 7.75 -10.19
C PHE A 54 -16.73 7.53 -9.08
N LYS A 55 -18.00 7.40 -9.47
CA LYS A 55 -19.15 7.10 -8.61
C LYS A 55 -19.38 5.60 -8.59
N PHE A 56 -19.89 5.10 -7.46
CA PHE A 56 -20.40 3.74 -7.39
C PHE A 56 -21.55 3.53 -8.36
N ARG A 57 -21.48 2.44 -9.15
CA ARG A 57 -22.56 2.01 -10.04
C ARG A 57 -23.22 0.72 -9.54
N GLU A 58 -22.43 -0.32 -9.32
CA GLU A 58 -22.94 -1.63 -8.92
C GLU A 58 -21.87 -2.44 -8.16
N SER A 59 -22.33 -3.32 -7.27
CA SER A 59 -21.52 -4.39 -6.66
C SER A 59 -22.23 -5.72 -6.86
N LYS A 60 -21.50 -6.68 -7.45
CA LYS A 60 -21.87 -8.09 -7.51
C LYS A 60 -21.00 -8.83 -6.53
N LYS A 61 -21.59 -9.26 -5.40
CA LYS A 61 -20.86 -9.82 -4.27
C LYS A 61 -19.98 -11.00 -4.70
N GLY A 62 -18.67 -10.87 -4.47
CA GLY A 62 -17.68 -11.90 -4.81
C GLY A 62 -17.27 -11.95 -6.29
N GLU A 63 -17.85 -11.11 -7.15
CA GLU A 63 -17.57 -11.09 -8.59
C GLU A 63 -16.93 -9.77 -9.02
N SER A 64 -17.60 -8.63 -8.77
CA SER A 64 -17.10 -7.34 -9.25
C SER A 64 -17.68 -6.13 -8.55
N ILE A 65 -16.96 -5.01 -8.61
CA ILE A 65 -17.44 -3.67 -8.28
C ILE A 65 -17.26 -2.80 -9.52
N THR A 66 -18.33 -2.19 -10.00
CA THR A 66 -18.29 -1.26 -11.13
C THR A 66 -18.51 0.15 -10.66
N LEU A 67 -17.62 1.04 -11.11
CA LEU A 67 -17.70 2.48 -10.94
C LEU A 67 -17.89 3.15 -12.31
N GLU A 68 -18.59 4.27 -12.33
CA GLU A 68 -18.79 5.10 -13.52
C GLU A 68 -18.21 6.49 -13.29
N ARG A 69 -17.77 7.14 -14.37
CA ARG A 69 -17.15 8.47 -14.28
C ARG A 69 -18.06 9.50 -13.61
N PHE A 70 -17.46 10.40 -12.84
CA PHE A 70 -18.06 11.65 -12.38
C PHE A 70 -17.56 12.83 -13.24
N ASP A 71 -18.39 13.32 -14.15
CA ASP A 71 -18.02 14.40 -15.08
C ASP A 71 -17.68 15.73 -14.38
N ASN A 72 -18.23 15.97 -13.18
CA ASN A 72 -18.00 17.18 -12.40
C ASN A 72 -16.92 17.01 -11.31
N TYR A 73 -16.00 16.05 -11.48
CA TYR A 73 -14.90 15.88 -10.55
C TYR A 73 -14.01 17.13 -10.50
N VAL A 74 -13.64 17.55 -9.29
CA VAL A 74 -12.85 18.78 -9.06
C VAL A 74 -11.48 18.76 -9.75
N GLY A 75 -10.90 17.58 -9.95
CA GLY A 75 -9.64 17.41 -10.68
C GLY A 75 -9.78 17.35 -12.20
N GLY A 76 -10.98 17.60 -12.74
CA GLY A 76 -11.29 17.52 -14.17
C GLY A 76 -11.94 16.19 -14.58
N LYS A 77 -12.60 16.19 -15.74
CA LYS A 77 -13.35 15.04 -16.25
C LYS A 77 -12.41 13.85 -16.57
N PRO A 78 -12.60 12.67 -15.95
CA PRO A 78 -11.79 11.50 -16.25
C PRO A 78 -11.90 11.01 -17.71
N HIS A 79 -10.81 10.45 -18.24
CA HIS A 79 -10.79 9.93 -19.61
C HIS A 79 -11.55 8.61 -19.77
N LEU A 80 -11.56 7.76 -18.74
CA LEU A 80 -12.30 6.48 -18.76
C LEU A 80 -13.76 6.69 -18.41
N ASP A 81 -14.65 5.94 -19.06
CA ASP A 81 -16.08 5.96 -18.76
C ASP A 81 -16.42 5.13 -17.50
N THR A 82 -15.76 3.98 -17.35
CA THR A 82 -16.02 3.03 -16.26
C THR A 82 -14.72 2.40 -15.74
N ILE A 83 -14.75 1.98 -14.47
CA ILE A 83 -13.74 1.12 -13.85
C ILE A 83 -14.47 -0.08 -13.25
N THR A 84 -14.06 -1.28 -13.61
CA THR A 84 -14.57 -2.52 -13.00
C THR A 84 -13.45 -3.23 -12.27
N TYR A 85 -13.57 -3.32 -10.95
CA TYR A 85 -12.74 -4.19 -10.12
C TYR A 85 -13.31 -5.60 -10.21
N ARG A 86 -12.63 -6.50 -10.94
CA ARG A 86 -12.99 -7.92 -10.99
C ARG A 86 -12.30 -8.67 -9.85
N ILE A 87 -13.04 -9.53 -9.17
CA ILE A 87 -12.53 -10.37 -8.08
C ILE A 87 -12.14 -11.72 -8.66
N ILE A 88 -10.84 -11.97 -8.79
CA ILE A 88 -10.28 -13.25 -9.26
C ILE A 88 -9.36 -13.77 -8.16
N ALA A 89 -9.86 -14.72 -7.37
CA ALA A 89 -9.16 -15.17 -6.16
C ALA A 89 -7.88 -15.99 -6.46
N ASP A 90 -7.88 -16.76 -7.54
CA ASP A 90 -6.73 -17.57 -7.94
C ASP A 90 -5.71 -16.71 -8.73
N PRO A 91 -4.45 -16.59 -8.26
CA PRO A 91 -3.44 -15.77 -8.92
C PRO A 91 -3.13 -16.23 -10.34
N ASN A 92 -3.15 -17.54 -10.64
CA ASN A 92 -2.87 -18.05 -11.98
C ASN A 92 -3.97 -17.66 -12.97
N SER A 93 -5.23 -17.80 -12.57
CA SER A 93 -6.39 -17.36 -13.34
C SER A 93 -6.36 -15.85 -13.58
N SER A 94 -5.94 -15.07 -12.57
CA SER A 94 -5.80 -13.61 -12.66
C SER A 94 -4.70 -13.21 -13.66
N LYS A 95 -3.60 -13.96 -13.70
CA LYS A 95 -2.51 -13.81 -14.68
C LYS A 95 -2.98 -14.13 -16.11
N VAL A 96 -3.73 -15.22 -16.30
CA VAL A 96 -4.31 -15.59 -17.60
C VAL A 96 -5.32 -14.54 -18.09
N ALA A 97 -6.17 -14.01 -17.20
CA ALA A 97 -7.10 -12.95 -17.54
C ALA A 97 -6.40 -11.68 -18.03
N LEU A 98 -5.24 -11.33 -17.44
CA LEU A 98 -4.40 -10.22 -17.90
C LEU A 98 -3.78 -10.50 -19.28
N GLU A 99 -3.23 -11.70 -19.49
CA GLU A 99 -2.65 -12.10 -20.78
C GLU A 99 -3.67 -12.12 -21.92
N ASN A 100 -4.91 -12.50 -21.62
CA ASN A 100 -6.04 -12.50 -22.56
C ASN A 100 -6.66 -11.11 -22.77
N GLY A 101 -6.26 -10.10 -21.99
CA GLY A 101 -6.83 -8.75 -22.06
C GLY A 101 -8.22 -8.61 -21.43
N GLU A 102 -8.66 -9.58 -20.63
CA GLU A 102 -9.93 -9.50 -19.90
C GLU A 102 -9.86 -8.60 -18.65
N VAL A 103 -8.65 -8.31 -18.19
CA VAL A 103 -8.35 -7.25 -17.21
C VAL A 103 -7.22 -6.39 -17.77
N SER A 104 -7.30 -5.07 -17.54
CA SER A 104 -6.33 -4.12 -18.08
C SER A 104 -5.15 -3.84 -17.14
N ALA A 105 -5.28 -4.17 -15.86
CA ALA A 105 -4.25 -3.98 -14.84
C ALA A 105 -4.41 -5.04 -13.75
N ASN A 106 -3.29 -5.45 -13.17
CA ASN A 106 -3.26 -6.42 -12.08
C ASN A 106 -2.04 -6.19 -11.19
N TYR A 107 -2.18 -6.49 -9.89
CA TYR A 107 -1.03 -6.63 -9.01
C TYR A 107 -0.48 -8.03 -9.20
N ILE A 108 0.79 -8.15 -9.56
CA ILE A 108 1.41 -9.45 -9.86
C ILE A 108 2.52 -9.72 -8.85
N ASP A 109 2.52 -10.94 -8.33
CA ASP A 109 3.63 -11.43 -7.52
C ASP A 109 4.91 -11.47 -8.35
N ILE A 110 6.02 -11.31 -7.66
CA ILE A 110 7.34 -11.32 -8.27
C ILE A 110 7.68 -12.65 -8.95
N SER A 111 7.10 -13.75 -8.47
CA SER A 111 7.24 -15.07 -9.05
C SER A 111 6.70 -15.10 -10.49
N GLY A 112 7.62 -15.25 -11.44
CA GLY A 112 7.32 -15.28 -12.87
C GLY A 112 7.23 -13.91 -13.55
N ILE A 113 7.73 -12.85 -12.90
CA ILE A 113 7.76 -11.48 -13.45
C ILE A 113 8.44 -11.42 -14.83
N SER A 114 9.48 -12.22 -15.03
CA SER A 114 10.23 -12.27 -16.29
C SER A 114 9.39 -12.70 -17.50
N LYS A 115 8.32 -13.47 -17.30
CA LYS A 115 7.36 -13.82 -18.36
C LYS A 115 6.57 -12.59 -18.79
N PHE A 116 6.15 -11.77 -17.82
CA PHE A 116 5.42 -10.53 -18.07
C PHE A 116 6.29 -9.46 -18.70
N GLU A 117 7.55 -9.33 -18.27
CA GLU A 117 8.50 -8.37 -18.86
C GLU A 117 8.83 -8.68 -20.32
N LYS A 118 8.78 -9.95 -20.72
CA LYS A 118 8.99 -10.38 -22.11
C LYS A 118 7.73 -10.31 -22.97
N ASN A 119 6.57 -10.04 -22.40
CA ASN A 119 5.32 -9.96 -23.15
C ASN A 119 5.13 -8.53 -23.69
N GLU A 120 5.31 -8.35 -25.00
CA GLU A 120 5.22 -7.04 -25.67
C GLU A 120 3.84 -6.35 -25.54
N LYS A 121 2.79 -7.10 -25.19
CA LYS A 121 1.45 -6.54 -24.96
C LYS A 121 1.26 -5.96 -23.55
N LEU A 122 2.20 -6.21 -22.65
CA LEU A 122 2.09 -5.85 -21.23
C LEU A 122 3.22 -4.89 -20.85
N LYS A 123 2.91 -3.99 -19.92
CA LYS A 123 3.89 -3.10 -19.31
C LYS A 123 3.98 -3.41 -17.83
N VAL A 124 5.13 -3.92 -17.40
CA VAL A 124 5.43 -4.08 -15.97
C VAL A 124 5.87 -2.73 -15.40
N VAL A 125 5.22 -2.30 -14.32
CA VAL A 125 5.56 -1.07 -13.60
C VAL A 125 5.93 -1.45 -12.18
N ALA A 126 7.22 -1.35 -11.85
CA ALA A 126 7.70 -1.42 -10.48
C ALA A 126 7.68 -0.02 -9.86
N TYR A 127 7.23 0.09 -8.62
CA TYR A 127 7.21 1.33 -7.86
C TYR A 127 7.52 1.05 -6.39
N ASP A 128 7.98 2.07 -5.65
CA ASP A 128 8.23 1.97 -4.22
C ASP A 128 6.89 1.98 -3.47
N GLU A 129 6.58 0.88 -2.79
CA GLU A 129 5.34 0.71 -2.01
C GLU A 129 5.38 1.50 -0.68
N GLY A 130 6.53 2.06 -0.29
CA GLY A 130 6.71 2.70 1.02
C GLY A 130 6.77 1.69 2.17
N MET A 131 7.14 0.44 1.88
CA MET A 131 7.23 -0.66 2.84
C MET A 131 8.69 -1.03 3.14
N VAL A 132 8.95 -1.50 4.36
CA VAL A 132 10.22 -2.11 4.76
C VAL A 132 9.97 -3.53 5.26
N ASP A 133 10.39 -4.52 4.49
CA ASP A 133 10.41 -5.90 4.95
C ASP A 133 11.43 -6.07 6.08
N ASN A 134 11.01 -6.68 7.17
CA ASN A 134 11.85 -6.80 8.36
C ASN A 134 11.56 -8.09 9.13
N LEU A 135 12.58 -8.54 9.87
CA LEU A 135 12.47 -9.60 10.86
C LEU A 135 12.41 -8.96 12.26
N VAL A 136 11.26 -9.08 12.92
CA VAL A 136 11.10 -8.58 14.29
C VAL A 136 11.48 -9.67 15.29
N LEU A 137 12.49 -9.39 16.11
CA LEU A 137 12.92 -10.27 17.19
C LEU A 137 12.17 -9.93 18.49
N ASN A 138 11.46 -10.91 19.05
CA ASN A 138 10.78 -10.73 20.33
C ASN A 138 11.79 -10.61 21.48
N CYS A 139 12.10 -9.37 21.87
CA CYS A 139 13.08 -9.06 22.91
C CYS A 139 12.67 -9.52 24.32
N LYS A 140 11.45 -10.07 24.51
CA LYS A 140 11.01 -10.67 25.78
C LYS A 140 11.24 -12.18 25.84
N ALA A 141 11.55 -12.81 24.71
CA ALA A 141 11.83 -14.24 24.67
C ALA A 141 13.23 -14.52 25.23
N LYS A 142 13.37 -15.55 26.07
CA LYS A 142 14.64 -15.99 26.62
C LYS A 142 15.65 -16.25 25.50
N GLY A 143 16.84 -15.63 25.59
CA GLY A 143 17.88 -15.69 24.57
C GLY A 143 17.87 -14.47 23.65
N LEU A 144 16.69 -14.00 23.23
CA LEU A 144 16.54 -12.79 22.41
C LEU A 144 16.48 -11.50 23.24
N ASP A 145 16.39 -11.61 24.56
CA ASP A 145 16.50 -10.51 25.52
C ASP A 145 17.90 -9.86 25.51
N LYS A 146 18.93 -10.65 25.19
CA LYS A 146 20.32 -10.18 25.05
C LYS A 146 20.55 -9.45 23.73
N LYS A 147 21.13 -8.25 23.79
CA LYS A 147 21.43 -7.43 22.60
C LYS A 147 22.41 -8.14 21.66
N GLU A 148 23.42 -8.78 22.25
CA GLU A 148 24.51 -9.46 21.54
C GLU A 148 23.97 -10.62 20.71
N VAL A 149 22.99 -11.38 21.23
CA VAL A 149 22.33 -12.46 20.48
C VAL A 149 21.57 -11.92 19.28
N ARG A 150 20.86 -10.79 19.44
CA ARG A 150 20.17 -10.15 18.31
C ARG A 150 21.13 -9.62 17.25
N GLN A 151 22.28 -9.09 17.67
CA GLN A 151 23.34 -8.63 16.75
C GLN A 151 24.01 -9.80 16.03
N ALA A 152 24.28 -10.92 16.73
CA ALA A 152 24.79 -12.15 16.13
C ALA A 152 23.84 -12.68 15.04
N ILE A 153 22.54 -12.74 15.33
CA ILE A 153 21.52 -13.10 14.34
C ILE A 153 21.57 -12.15 13.14
N ALA A 154 21.65 -10.84 13.36
CA ALA A 154 21.71 -9.87 12.26
C ALA A 154 22.97 -10.05 11.39
N TYR A 155 24.14 -10.29 11.98
CA TYR A 155 25.39 -10.56 11.25
C TYR A 155 25.40 -11.91 10.53
N ALA A 156 24.61 -12.88 10.98
CA ALA A 156 24.50 -14.20 10.34
C ALA A 156 23.62 -14.19 9.07
N LEU A 157 22.80 -13.16 8.86
CA LEU A 157 21.87 -13.06 7.73
C LEU A 157 22.53 -12.43 6.50
N ASN A 158 22.30 -13.02 5.34
CA ASN A 158 22.69 -12.44 4.06
C ASN A 158 21.48 -11.78 3.38
N LYS A 159 21.46 -10.44 3.33
CA LYS A 159 20.36 -9.70 2.68
C LYS A 159 20.29 -9.98 1.17
N ASP A 160 21.42 -10.18 0.50
CA ASP A 160 21.45 -10.51 -0.94
C ASP A 160 20.73 -11.83 -1.23
N ASP A 161 21.05 -12.86 -0.45
CA ASP A 161 20.44 -14.18 -0.63
C ASP A 161 18.95 -14.15 -0.32
N LEU A 162 18.54 -13.41 0.73
CA LEU A 162 17.13 -13.23 1.08
C LEU A 162 16.36 -12.48 -0.03
N ILE A 163 16.91 -11.38 -0.54
CA ILE A 163 16.31 -10.61 -1.63
C ILE A 163 16.22 -11.45 -2.89
N LYS A 164 17.28 -12.16 -3.26
CA LYS A 164 17.27 -13.01 -4.45
C LYS A 164 16.27 -14.17 -4.32
N ALA A 165 16.16 -14.77 -3.15
CA ALA A 165 15.24 -15.87 -2.90
C ALA A 165 13.77 -15.43 -2.89
N ALA A 166 13.47 -14.25 -2.32
CA ALA A 166 12.09 -13.76 -2.20
C ALA A 166 11.64 -12.93 -3.41
N TYR A 167 12.52 -12.13 -4.00
CA TYR A 167 12.21 -11.08 -4.98
C TYR A 167 12.92 -11.24 -6.33
N GLU A 168 13.66 -12.33 -6.54
CA GLU A 168 14.48 -12.61 -7.74
C GLU A 168 15.65 -11.63 -7.99
N SER A 169 15.54 -10.35 -7.59
CA SER A 169 16.51 -9.28 -7.86
C SER A 169 16.31 -8.06 -6.93
N GLU A 170 17.40 -7.32 -6.64
CA GLU A 170 17.35 -6.03 -5.94
C GLU A 170 16.54 -4.94 -6.66
N LYS A 171 16.24 -5.14 -7.96
CA LYS A 171 15.33 -4.26 -8.74
C LYS A 171 13.96 -4.11 -8.06
N TYR A 172 13.48 -5.18 -7.43
CA TYR A 172 12.14 -5.25 -6.85
C TYR A 172 12.13 -5.09 -5.33
N ALA A 173 13.27 -5.30 -4.69
CA ALA A 173 13.46 -5.07 -3.26
C ALA A 173 14.89 -4.60 -3.00
N PRO A 174 15.15 -3.29 -2.97
CA PRO A 174 16.47 -2.78 -2.62
C PRO A 174 16.77 -3.10 -1.14
N LYS A 175 18.05 -3.31 -0.81
CA LYS A 175 18.48 -3.53 0.58
C LYS A 175 17.97 -2.43 1.51
N ALA A 176 17.36 -2.85 2.61
CA ALA A 176 16.93 -1.97 3.68
C ALA A 176 17.96 -1.98 4.83
N TYR A 177 18.32 -0.78 5.28
CA TYR A 177 19.18 -0.55 6.45
C TYR A 177 18.49 0.33 7.50
N SER A 178 17.70 1.28 7.05
CA SER A 178 16.84 2.10 7.90
C SER A 178 15.56 1.35 8.27
N PRO A 179 15.01 1.56 9.46
CA PRO A 179 13.64 1.13 9.77
C PRO A 179 12.58 1.99 9.04
N LEU A 180 12.99 3.11 8.42
CA LEU A 180 12.12 3.98 7.64
C LEU A 180 12.17 3.59 6.15
N PRO A 181 11.04 3.62 5.42
CA PRO A 181 11.06 3.50 3.97
C PRO A 181 11.72 4.73 3.33
N LYS A 182 12.24 4.57 2.11
CA LYS A 182 13.03 5.62 1.42
C LYS A 182 12.24 6.92 1.18
N ASN A 183 10.93 6.81 1.03
CA ASN A 183 10.03 7.96 0.84
C ASN A 183 9.62 8.66 2.15
N ALA A 184 10.04 8.16 3.32
CA ALA A 184 9.72 8.77 4.60
C ALA A 184 10.60 10.01 4.87
N LEU A 185 9.99 11.01 5.52
CA LEU A 185 10.73 12.15 6.05
C LEU A 185 11.80 11.68 7.06
N TYR A 186 12.99 12.27 6.99
CA TYR A 186 14.15 11.93 7.83
C TYR A 186 14.75 10.54 7.60
N TYR A 187 14.43 9.88 6.49
CA TYR A 187 15.13 8.68 6.06
C TYR A 187 16.65 8.92 6.00
N THR A 188 17.42 7.97 6.55
CA THR A 188 18.89 7.96 6.50
C THR A 188 19.40 6.53 6.48
N GLU A 189 20.49 6.30 5.74
CA GLU A 189 21.27 5.07 5.78
C GLU A 189 22.56 5.20 6.62
N ASP A 190 22.77 6.34 7.28
CA ASP A 190 23.86 6.53 8.26
C ASP A 190 23.54 5.80 9.57
N VAL A 191 23.51 4.48 9.47
CA VAL A 191 23.12 3.53 10.52
C VAL A 191 24.00 2.29 10.45
N THR A 192 24.02 1.50 11.53
CA THR A 192 24.72 0.20 11.51
C THR A 192 24.01 -0.77 10.56
N LYS A 193 24.74 -1.25 9.55
CA LYS A 193 24.17 -2.05 8.45
C LYS A 193 24.03 -3.54 8.73
N TYR A 194 24.83 -4.08 9.66
CA TYR A 194 24.93 -5.53 9.95
C TYR A 194 25.07 -6.35 8.66
N ASP A 195 26.02 -5.98 7.80
CA ASP A 195 26.35 -6.79 6.62
C ASP A 195 26.90 -8.15 7.06
N LEU A 196 26.67 -9.20 6.26
CA LEU A 196 27.00 -10.58 6.58
C LEU A 196 28.45 -10.71 7.10
N ASN A 197 28.59 -11.21 8.32
CA ASN A 197 29.89 -11.50 8.92
C ASN A 197 29.75 -12.68 9.89
N LYS A 198 30.05 -13.89 9.39
CA LYS A 198 29.89 -15.14 10.15
C LYS A 198 30.88 -15.29 11.32
N ASP A 199 32.05 -14.66 11.25
CA ASP A 199 33.05 -14.73 12.32
C ASP A 199 32.68 -13.80 13.49
N LYS A 200 31.97 -12.71 13.19
CA LYS A 200 31.46 -11.76 14.17
C LYS A 200 30.12 -12.19 14.79
N ALA A 201 29.38 -13.04 14.09
CA ALA A 201 28.12 -13.63 14.55
C ALA A 201 28.38 -14.67 15.65
#